data_AF-A0A350ETC1-F1
#
_entry.id   AF-A0A350ETC1-F1
#
_cell.length_a   1.000
_cell.length_b   1.000
_cell.length_c   1.000
_cell.angle_alpha   90.00
_cell.angle_beta   90.00
_cell.angle_gamma   90.00
#
_symmetry.space_group_name_H-M   'P 1'
#
loop_
_entity.id
_entity.type
_entity.pdbx_description
1 polymer ?
#
loop_
_entity_poly.entity_id
_entity_poly.type
_entity_poly.pdbx_seq_one_letter_code
_entity_poly.pdbx_strand_id
1 'polypeptide(L)'
;MLGSGLIKGLKETARNFVGSYVSEERLPTIEYPEEPAVVKENSRQFPFLVYDGDEPEAGLRCVSCQICEKECPPKCIYIVKAKDKKPDFVGKQQVYPATFDIDLSVCMSCGICAEVCPFEAIFMDTEFDLANSNRFDGLLVTKEHLAKPNAHLQKIHPTLAAGIDQRRAEAVKKQEEKRLADEAKAKADAEKKAAEAKSASSAATPASTPAAGS
;
A
#
# COMPACT_ATOMS: atom_id res chain seq x y z
N MET A 1 36.31 48.58 -25.99
CA MET A 1 36.09 48.65 -27.45
C MET A 1 34.63 48.35 -27.73
N LEU A 2 33.96 49.14 -28.57
CA LEU A 2 32.63 48.80 -29.07
C LEU A 2 32.69 47.40 -29.71
N GLY A 3 31.76 46.50 -29.34
CA GLY A 3 31.61 45.19 -30.00
C GLY A 3 32.35 44.00 -29.38
N SER A 4 33.20 44.17 -28.36
CA SER A 4 33.84 43.02 -27.69
C SER A 4 32.84 42.05 -27.04
N GLY A 5 31.69 42.56 -26.57
CA GLY A 5 30.59 41.75 -26.08
C GLY A 5 29.92 40.89 -27.15
N LEU A 6 29.75 41.42 -28.37
CA LEU A 6 29.16 40.69 -29.49
C LEU A 6 30.05 39.52 -29.92
N ILE A 7 31.37 39.77 -30.04
CA ILE A 7 32.34 38.74 -30.39
C ILE A 7 32.39 37.64 -29.32
N LYS A 8 32.34 38.02 -28.04
CA LYS A 8 32.29 37.05 -26.94
C LYS A 8 31.02 36.19 -27.03
N GLY A 9 29.85 36.79 -27.24
CA GLY A 9 28.59 36.05 -27.39
C GLY A 9 28.58 35.07 -28.58
N LEU A 10 29.09 35.51 -29.74
CA LEU A 10 29.25 34.66 -30.92
C LEU A 10 30.21 33.48 -30.65
N LYS A 11 31.33 33.73 -29.97
CA LYS A 11 32.29 32.68 -29.59
C LYS A 11 31.65 31.64 -28.66
N GLU A 12 30.90 32.07 -27.65
CA GLU A 12 30.20 31.16 -26.74
C GLU A 12 29.14 30.34 -27.49
N THR A 13 28.39 30.98 -28.40
CA THR A 13 27.39 30.30 -29.25
C THR A 13 28.04 29.26 -30.15
N ALA A 14 29.13 29.61 -30.84
CA ALA A 14 29.88 28.68 -31.68
C ALA A 14 30.46 27.51 -30.89
N ARG A 15 30.97 27.77 -29.66
CA ARG A 15 31.48 26.72 -28.77
C ARG A 15 30.39 25.73 -28.37
N ASN A 16 29.19 26.21 -28.04
CA ASN A 16 28.07 25.35 -27.68
C ASN A 16 27.54 24.58 -28.90
N PHE A 17 27.40 25.25 -30.06
CA PHE A 17 26.94 24.63 -31.31
C PHE A 17 27.87 23.50 -31.76
N VAL A 18 29.19 23.74 -31.84
CA VAL A 18 30.13 22.67 -32.24
C VAL A 18 30.23 21.62 -31.13
N GLY A 19 30.20 22.05 -29.86
CA GLY A 19 30.30 21.16 -28.71
C GLY A 19 29.17 20.14 -28.61
N SER A 20 27.95 20.49 -29.01
CA SER A 20 26.80 19.59 -28.95
C SER A 20 26.88 18.41 -29.93
N TYR A 21 27.69 18.49 -30.99
CA TYR A 21 27.88 17.37 -31.93
C TYR A 21 28.92 16.35 -31.47
N VAL A 22 29.75 16.69 -30.47
CA VAL A 22 30.92 15.87 -30.07
C VAL A 22 30.93 15.50 -28.59
N SER A 23 30.07 16.10 -27.77
CA SER A 23 30.01 15.89 -26.33
C SER A 23 28.56 15.80 -25.88
N GLU A 24 28.20 14.63 -25.34
CA GLU A 24 26.88 14.35 -24.77
C GLU A 24 26.54 15.30 -23.61
N GLU A 25 27.53 15.66 -22.78
CA GLU A 25 27.37 16.66 -21.72
C GLU A 25 26.93 18.05 -22.22
N ARG A 26 27.14 18.35 -23.50
CA ARG A 26 26.71 19.60 -24.15
C ARG A 26 25.45 19.46 -25.00
N LEU A 27 24.85 18.27 -25.02
CA LEU A 27 23.55 18.00 -25.63
C LEU A 27 22.62 17.47 -24.53
N PRO A 28 22.05 18.34 -23.68
CA PRO A 28 21.24 17.93 -22.52
C PRO A 28 19.82 17.46 -22.91
N THR A 29 19.64 16.95 -24.12
CA THR A 29 18.36 16.46 -24.64
C THR A 29 18.23 14.98 -24.32
N ILE A 30 17.03 14.55 -23.96
CA ILE A 30 16.63 13.14 -23.88
C ILE A 30 15.72 12.89 -25.07
N GLU A 31 15.99 11.85 -25.87
CA GLU A 31 15.16 11.50 -27.03
C GLU A 31 13.91 10.73 -26.60
N TYR A 32 12.97 11.41 -25.95
CA TYR A 32 11.69 10.82 -25.55
C TYR A 32 10.77 10.65 -26.78
N PRO A 33 10.06 9.51 -26.95
CA PRO A 33 9.87 8.40 -26.00
C PRO A 33 10.88 7.24 -26.09
N GLU A 34 11.80 7.24 -27.04
CA GLU A 34 12.78 6.17 -27.26
C GLU A 34 13.72 6.00 -26.06
N GLU A 35 14.12 7.12 -25.44
CA GLU A 35 14.87 7.18 -24.20
C GLU A 35 13.95 7.65 -23.05
N PRO A 36 13.63 6.76 -22.08
CA PRO A 36 12.72 7.11 -21.00
C PRO A 36 13.36 8.13 -20.05
N ALA A 37 12.59 9.15 -19.69
CA ALA A 37 13.04 10.14 -18.72
C ALA A 37 13.28 9.50 -17.34
N VAL A 38 14.39 9.89 -16.69
CA VAL A 38 14.71 9.41 -15.34
C VAL A 38 13.75 10.05 -14.33
N VAL A 39 12.80 9.27 -13.82
CA VAL A 39 11.88 9.71 -12.78
C VAL A 39 12.51 9.49 -11.41
N LYS A 40 12.44 10.51 -10.55
CA LYS A 40 12.93 10.42 -9.16
C LYS A 40 11.97 9.61 -8.30
N GLU A 41 12.50 8.93 -7.30
CA GLU A 41 11.73 8.19 -6.29
C GLU A 41 10.62 9.07 -5.69
N ASN A 42 10.95 10.29 -5.24
CA ASN A 42 9.97 11.19 -4.62
C ASN A 42 9.01 11.91 -5.59
N SER A 43 8.91 11.46 -6.84
CA SER A 43 7.95 12.04 -7.79
C SER A 43 6.51 11.83 -7.33
N ARG A 44 5.66 12.77 -7.72
CA ARG A 44 4.24 12.82 -7.31
C ARG A 44 3.40 12.93 -8.57
N GLN A 45 3.18 11.80 -9.24
CA GLN A 45 2.20 11.73 -10.33
C GLN A 45 0.82 11.47 -9.76
N PHE A 46 0.17 10.37 -10.13
CA PHE A 46 -1.16 10.05 -9.61
C PHE A 46 -1.10 8.90 -8.60
N PRO A 47 -2.02 8.87 -7.62
CA PRO A 47 -1.98 7.87 -6.59
C PRO A 47 -2.40 6.48 -7.08
N PHE A 48 -1.90 5.44 -6.43
CA PHE A 48 -2.29 4.05 -6.62
C PHE A 48 -2.50 3.36 -5.27
N LEU A 49 -3.26 2.26 -5.25
CA LEU A 49 -3.52 1.45 -4.06
C LEU A 49 -2.60 0.23 -4.04
N VAL A 50 -2.04 -0.09 -2.88
CA VAL A 50 -1.17 -1.27 -2.72
C VAL A 50 -1.96 -2.47 -2.21
N TYR A 51 -1.66 -3.63 -2.77
CA TYR A 51 -2.08 -4.93 -2.25
C TYR A 51 -0.89 -5.87 -2.00
N ASP A 52 -1.06 -6.78 -1.04
CA ASP A 52 -0.10 -7.85 -0.73
C ASP A 52 -0.61 -9.21 -1.25
N GLY A 53 0.29 -10.13 -1.62
CA GLY A 53 -0.08 -11.43 -2.19
C GLY A 53 -0.51 -11.36 -3.66
N ASP A 54 -1.16 -12.42 -4.15
CA ASP A 54 -1.47 -12.60 -5.58
C ASP A 54 -2.82 -12.01 -5.99
N GLU A 55 -3.78 -11.94 -5.05
CA GLU A 55 -5.14 -11.47 -5.32
C GLU A 55 -5.31 -10.00 -4.91
N PRO A 56 -5.60 -9.07 -5.85
CA PRO A 56 -5.71 -7.65 -5.55
C PRO A 56 -6.78 -7.33 -4.49
N GLU A 57 -7.97 -7.91 -4.61
CA GLU A 57 -9.10 -7.61 -3.74
C GLU A 57 -8.87 -8.15 -2.32
N ALA A 58 -8.37 -9.39 -2.18
CA ALA A 58 -8.08 -9.99 -0.88
C ALA A 58 -6.87 -9.30 -0.21
N GLY A 59 -5.84 -8.99 -0.99
CA GLY A 59 -4.59 -8.38 -0.56
C GLY A 59 -4.64 -6.87 -0.30
N LEU A 60 -5.70 -6.18 -0.73
CA LEU A 60 -5.76 -4.72 -0.68
C LEU A 60 -5.55 -4.21 0.76
N ARG A 61 -4.58 -3.30 0.93
CA ARG A 61 -4.21 -2.73 2.23
C ARG A 61 -5.22 -1.73 2.77
N CYS A 62 -6.03 -1.14 1.90
CA CYS A 62 -6.98 -0.09 2.26
C CYS A 62 -8.10 -0.63 3.16
N VAL A 63 -8.30 0.01 4.32
CA VAL A 63 -9.37 -0.36 5.26
C VAL A 63 -10.61 0.54 5.20
N SER A 64 -10.73 1.35 4.14
CA SER A 64 -11.86 2.28 3.95
C SER A 64 -12.09 3.24 5.14
N CYS A 65 -11.01 3.76 5.73
CA CYS A 65 -11.10 4.72 6.85
C CYS A 65 -11.62 6.12 6.44
N GLN A 66 -11.58 6.43 5.13
CA GLN A 66 -12.02 7.69 4.52
C GLN A 66 -11.23 8.94 4.96
N ILE A 67 -10.04 8.78 5.54
CA ILE A 67 -9.17 9.91 5.89
C ILE A 67 -8.67 10.60 4.61
N CYS A 68 -8.13 9.84 3.65
CA CYS A 68 -7.63 10.40 2.39
C CYS A 68 -8.70 11.14 1.57
N GLU A 69 -9.94 10.63 1.56
CA GLU A 69 -11.09 11.30 0.94
C GLU A 69 -11.41 12.65 1.61
N LYS A 70 -11.40 12.68 2.95
CA LYS A 70 -11.63 13.90 3.72
C LYS A 70 -10.50 14.91 3.60
N GLU A 71 -9.25 14.48 3.50
CA GLU A 71 -8.10 15.38 3.40
C GLU A 71 -7.79 15.81 1.96
N CYS A 72 -8.37 15.16 0.95
CA CYS A 72 -8.21 15.54 -0.45
C CYS A 72 -8.69 16.99 -0.69
N PRO A 73 -7.81 17.94 -1.05
CA PRO A 73 -8.23 19.34 -1.23
C PRO A 73 -9.27 19.54 -2.34
N PRO A 74 -9.13 18.94 -3.54
CA PRO A 74 -10.12 19.11 -4.60
C PRO A 74 -11.30 18.10 -4.51
N LYS A 75 -11.34 17.25 -3.47
CA LYS A 75 -12.40 16.25 -3.26
C LYS A 75 -12.61 15.30 -4.44
N CYS A 76 -11.52 14.79 -5.01
CA CYS A 76 -11.55 13.91 -6.19
C CYS A 76 -11.56 12.40 -5.86
N ILE A 77 -11.58 12.02 -4.58
CA ILE A 77 -11.57 10.62 -4.12
C ILE A 77 -12.97 10.28 -3.62
N TYR A 78 -13.52 9.14 -4.03
CA TYR A 78 -14.82 8.63 -3.57
C TYR A 78 -14.68 7.23 -2.99
N ILE A 79 -15.11 7.02 -1.74
CA ILE A 79 -14.95 5.75 -1.04
C ILE A 79 -16.28 5.27 -0.44
N VAL A 80 -16.66 4.04 -0.76
CA VAL A 80 -17.78 3.33 -0.13
C VAL A 80 -17.25 2.15 0.68
N LYS A 81 -17.67 2.04 1.94
CA LYS A 81 -17.32 0.91 2.81
C LYS A 81 -18.08 -0.35 2.41
N ALA A 82 -17.38 -1.48 2.36
CA ALA A 82 -18.00 -2.79 2.28
C ALA A 82 -18.83 -3.09 3.56
N LYS A 83 -19.84 -3.94 3.42
CA LYS A 83 -20.74 -4.33 4.52
C LYS A 83 -20.14 -5.45 5.37
N ASP A 84 -19.36 -6.30 4.74
CA ASP A 84 -18.61 -7.40 5.29
C ASP A 84 -17.17 -6.98 5.65
N LYS A 85 -16.43 -7.91 6.25
CA LYS A 85 -15.04 -7.71 6.65
C LYS A 85 -14.19 -8.81 6.05
N LYS A 86 -12.92 -8.48 5.80
CA LYS A 86 -11.90 -9.44 5.39
C LYS A 86 -10.72 -9.40 6.36
N PRO A 87 -9.97 -10.50 6.52
CA PRO A 87 -8.74 -10.48 7.30
C PRO A 87 -7.70 -9.53 6.67
N ASP A 88 -6.94 -8.82 7.49
CA ASP A 88 -5.73 -8.13 7.07
C ASP A 88 -4.52 -9.07 7.06
N PHE A 89 -3.33 -8.50 6.80
CA PHE A 89 -2.06 -9.22 6.74
C PHE A 89 -1.65 -9.92 8.05
N VAL A 90 -2.30 -9.62 9.19
CA VAL A 90 -2.10 -10.29 10.48
C VAL A 90 -3.32 -11.12 10.90
N GLY A 91 -4.28 -11.32 9.99
CA GLY A 91 -5.50 -12.12 10.21
C GLY A 91 -6.62 -11.40 10.95
N LYS A 92 -6.48 -10.11 11.26
CA LYS A 92 -7.51 -9.34 11.97
C LYS A 92 -8.59 -8.89 10.99
N GLN A 93 -9.87 -9.05 11.36
CA GLN A 93 -10.99 -8.66 10.52
C GLN A 93 -11.11 -7.13 10.40
N GLN A 94 -10.91 -6.60 9.20
CA GLN A 94 -10.99 -5.18 8.85
C GLN A 94 -12.10 -4.91 7.84
N VAL A 95 -12.62 -3.69 7.88
CA VAL A 95 -13.45 -3.14 6.79
C VAL A 95 -12.56 -2.90 5.58
N TYR A 96 -13.10 -2.94 4.38
CA TYR A 96 -12.40 -2.67 3.13
C TYR A 96 -13.29 -1.83 2.18
N PRO A 97 -12.74 -1.20 1.13
CA PRO A 97 -13.54 -0.38 0.23
C PRO A 97 -14.30 -1.27 -0.77
N ALA A 98 -15.63 -1.17 -0.75
CA ALA A 98 -16.47 -1.69 -1.84
C ALA A 98 -16.22 -0.88 -3.12
N THR A 99 -16.09 0.45 -2.98
CA THR A 99 -15.74 1.38 -4.06
C THR A 99 -14.58 2.24 -3.59
N PHE A 100 -13.63 2.48 -4.48
CA PHE A 100 -12.54 3.44 -4.30
C PHE A 100 -12.20 4.03 -5.67
N ASP A 101 -12.76 5.19 -5.98
CA ASP A 101 -12.55 5.81 -7.28
C ASP A 101 -11.82 7.13 -7.11
N ILE A 102 -10.95 7.47 -8.07
CA ILE A 102 -10.25 8.76 -8.11
C ILE A 102 -10.46 9.40 -9.48
N ASP A 103 -10.92 10.64 -9.48
CA ASP A 103 -10.96 11.46 -10.68
C ASP A 103 -9.61 12.19 -10.87
N LEU A 104 -8.78 11.65 -11.76
CA LEU A 104 -7.49 12.21 -12.12
C LEU A 104 -7.60 13.54 -12.88
N SER A 105 -8.74 13.84 -13.51
CA SER A 105 -8.96 15.13 -14.16
C SER A 105 -9.16 16.28 -13.17
N VAL A 106 -9.49 15.96 -11.91
CA VAL A 106 -9.68 16.90 -10.80
C VAL A 106 -8.52 16.84 -9.80
N CYS A 107 -7.80 15.71 -9.74
CA CYS A 107 -6.63 15.53 -8.89
C CYS A 107 -5.54 16.55 -9.23
N MET A 108 -4.97 17.17 -8.19
CA MET A 108 -3.86 18.13 -8.32
C MET A 108 -2.49 17.54 -7.92
N SER A 109 -2.40 16.21 -7.79
CA SER A 109 -1.17 15.46 -7.51
C SER A 109 -0.37 15.92 -6.28
N CYS A 110 -1.07 16.45 -5.26
CA CYS A 110 -0.41 17.03 -4.07
C CYS A 110 0.31 16.01 -3.17
N GLY A 111 -0.11 14.74 -3.16
CA GLY A 111 0.46 13.70 -2.29
C GLY A 111 -0.15 13.57 -0.89
N ILE A 112 -1.08 14.46 -0.50
CA ILE A 112 -1.67 14.45 0.85
C ILE A 112 -2.32 13.12 1.18
N CYS A 113 -3.03 12.50 0.23
CA CYS A 113 -3.68 11.21 0.44
C CYS A 113 -2.71 10.09 0.85
N ALA A 114 -1.47 10.11 0.31
CA ALA A 114 -0.42 9.17 0.66
C ALA A 114 0.18 9.47 2.04
N GLU A 115 0.42 10.75 2.35
CA GLU A 115 1.00 11.18 3.63
C GLU A 115 0.07 10.93 4.83
N VAL A 116 -1.24 11.08 4.64
CA VAL A 116 -2.24 10.93 5.71
C VAL A 116 -2.73 9.49 5.89
N CYS A 117 -2.35 8.55 5.03
CA CYS A 117 -2.83 7.17 5.11
C CYS A 117 -2.13 6.41 6.24
N PRO A 118 -2.83 6.05 7.34
CA PRO A 118 -2.18 5.38 8.46
C PRO A 118 -2.00 3.87 8.24
N PHE A 119 -2.51 3.35 7.11
CA PHE A 119 -2.49 1.93 6.77
C PHE A 119 -1.54 1.61 5.61
N GLU A 120 -0.77 2.61 5.15
CA GLU A 120 0.22 2.43 4.08
C GLU A 120 -0.42 1.77 2.85
N ALA A 121 -1.60 2.28 2.47
CA ALA A 121 -2.47 1.66 1.48
C ALA A 121 -2.55 2.42 0.15
N ILE A 122 -2.21 3.71 0.14
CA ILE A 122 -2.21 4.57 -1.03
C ILE A 122 -0.88 5.32 -1.11
N PHE A 123 -0.26 5.34 -2.28
CA PHE A 123 1.01 6.01 -2.53
C PHE A 123 0.97 6.77 -3.85
N MET A 124 1.90 7.70 -4.04
CA MET A 124 2.04 8.41 -5.30
C MET A 124 2.84 7.57 -6.30
N ASP A 125 2.34 7.43 -7.52
CA ASP A 125 3.05 6.73 -8.60
C ASP A 125 4.08 7.63 -9.28
N THR A 126 4.92 7.00 -10.08
CA THR A 126 5.90 7.63 -10.97
C THR A 126 5.40 7.70 -12.42
N GLU A 127 4.33 6.98 -12.75
CA GLU A 127 3.71 6.96 -14.08
C GLU A 127 3.09 8.32 -14.43
N PHE A 128 3.56 8.93 -15.51
CA PHE A 128 3.13 10.27 -15.96
C PHE A 128 2.43 10.26 -17.33
N ASP A 129 2.54 9.18 -18.10
CA ASP A 129 1.99 9.08 -19.46
C ASP A 129 0.53 8.62 -19.44
N LEU A 130 -0.32 9.46 -18.85
CA LEU A 130 -1.75 9.19 -18.62
C LEU A 130 -2.66 10.04 -19.51
N ALA A 131 -2.13 10.60 -20.59
CA ALA A 131 -2.91 11.38 -21.54
C ALA A 131 -4.04 10.53 -22.13
N ASN A 132 -5.26 11.03 -22.07
CA ASN A 132 -6.45 10.35 -22.58
C ASN A 132 -7.35 11.34 -23.33
N SER A 133 -8.09 10.87 -24.33
CA SER A 133 -9.00 11.68 -25.15
C SER A 133 -10.34 11.95 -24.47
N ASN A 134 -10.72 11.16 -23.45
CA ASN A 134 -11.98 11.27 -22.75
C ASN A 134 -11.77 11.08 -21.24
N ARG A 135 -12.43 11.93 -20.44
CA ARG A 135 -12.42 11.84 -18.98
C ARG A 135 -12.88 10.47 -18.47
N PHE A 136 -13.96 9.94 -19.01
CA PHE A 136 -14.56 8.70 -18.51
C PHE A 136 -13.86 7.43 -18.98
N ASP A 137 -13.02 7.52 -20.02
CA ASP A 137 -12.33 6.35 -20.61
C ASP A 137 -10.90 6.16 -20.06
N GLY A 138 -10.48 6.97 -19.09
CA GLY A 138 -9.17 6.76 -18.44
C GLY A 138 -8.75 7.76 -17.36
N LEU A 139 -9.52 8.83 -17.12
CA LEU A 139 -9.23 9.77 -16.02
C LEU A 139 -10.13 9.57 -14.81
N LEU A 140 -11.23 8.83 -14.92
CA LEU A 140 -11.98 8.33 -13.78
C LEU A 140 -11.53 6.90 -13.47
N VAL A 141 -10.63 6.74 -12.51
CA VAL A 141 -9.92 5.48 -12.27
C VAL A 141 -10.56 4.75 -11.10
N THR A 142 -10.99 3.52 -11.35
CA THR A 142 -11.63 2.67 -10.36
C THR A 142 -10.60 1.96 -9.48
N LYS A 143 -11.07 1.40 -8.36
CA LYS A 143 -10.26 0.63 -7.40
C LYS A 143 -9.39 -0.42 -8.08
N GLU A 144 -9.93 -1.14 -9.05
CA GLU A 144 -9.25 -2.22 -9.76
C GLU A 144 -8.07 -1.70 -10.58
N HIS A 145 -8.20 -0.53 -11.20
CA HIS A 145 -7.14 0.11 -11.96
C HIS A 145 -6.10 0.80 -11.06
N LEU A 146 -6.50 1.23 -9.86
CA LEU A 146 -5.59 1.77 -8.85
C LEU A 146 -4.77 0.67 -8.17
N ALA A 147 -5.27 -0.57 -8.11
CA ALA A 147 -4.64 -1.65 -7.36
C ALA A 147 -3.35 -2.14 -8.04
N LYS A 148 -2.22 -2.01 -7.35
CA LYS A 148 -0.91 -2.52 -7.78
C LYS A 148 -0.26 -3.35 -6.66
N PRO A 149 0.50 -4.40 -7.01
CA PRO A 149 1.13 -5.24 -6.01
C PRO A 149 2.21 -4.46 -5.25
N ASN A 150 2.57 -4.90 -4.04
CA ASN A 150 3.68 -4.31 -3.28
C ASN A 150 5.01 -4.34 -4.06
N ALA A 151 5.20 -5.29 -4.98
CA ALA A 151 6.34 -5.32 -5.89
C ALA A 151 6.45 -4.05 -6.76
N HIS A 152 5.32 -3.43 -7.12
CA HIS A 152 5.33 -2.13 -7.80
C HIS A 152 5.89 -1.05 -6.88
N LEU A 153 5.40 -0.96 -5.63
CA LEU A 153 5.91 -0.02 -4.64
C LEU A 153 7.42 -0.20 -4.40
N GLN A 154 7.90 -1.44 -4.29
CA GLN A 154 9.33 -1.75 -4.16
C GLN A 154 10.16 -1.29 -5.36
N LYS A 155 9.60 -1.35 -6.57
CA LYS A 155 10.26 -0.90 -7.80
C LYS A 155 10.40 0.61 -7.85
N ILE A 156 9.33 1.34 -7.53
CA ILE A 156 9.28 2.81 -7.71
C ILE A 156 9.73 3.60 -6.46
N HIS A 157 9.58 3.03 -5.27
CA HIS A 157 9.94 3.60 -3.97
C HIS A 157 10.73 2.61 -3.10
N PRO A 158 11.92 2.14 -3.55
CA PRO A 158 12.66 1.08 -2.87
C PRO A 158 13.00 1.42 -1.41
N THR A 159 13.34 2.68 -1.12
CA THR A 159 13.77 3.10 0.22
C THR A 159 12.60 3.09 1.19
N LEU A 160 11.46 3.64 0.77
CA LEU A 160 10.23 3.67 1.55
C LEU A 160 9.64 2.27 1.74
N ALA A 161 9.58 1.48 0.65
CA ALA A 161 9.04 0.13 0.64
C ALA A 161 9.78 -0.78 1.62
N ALA A 162 11.13 -0.75 1.62
CA ALA A 162 11.94 -1.57 2.51
C ALA A 162 11.61 -1.31 4.00
N GLY A 163 11.43 -0.04 4.39
CA GLY A 163 11.07 0.31 5.76
C GLY A 163 9.65 -0.14 6.13
N ILE A 164 8.70 -0.04 5.20
CA ILE A 164 7.32 -0.52 5.38
C ILE A 164 7.29 -2.04 5.53
N ASP A 165 7.95 -2.75 4.61
CA ASP A 165 7.96 -4.21 4.56
C ASP A 165 8.60 -4.80 5.81
N GLN A 166 9.67 -4.18 6.32
CA GLN A 166 10.28 -4.57 7.58
C GLN A 166 9.27 -4.47 8.74
N ARG A 167 8.60 -3.33 8.91
CA ARG A 167 7.60 -3.13 9.99
C ARG A 167 6.45 -4.11 9.88
N ARG A 168 5.95 -4.37 8.67
CA ARG A 168 4.86 -5.33 8.44
C ARG A 168 5.31 -6.76 8.75
N ALA A 169 6.50 -7.15 8.32
CA ALA A 169 7.05 -8.48 8.61
C ALA A 169 7.25 -8.70 10.13
N GLU A 170 7.73 -7.70 10.85
CA GLU A 170 7.84 -7.73 12.31
C GLU A 170 6.46 -7.85 12.98
N ALA A 171 5.45 -7.12 12.49
CA ALA A 171 4.08 -7.23 12.99
C ALA A 171 3.47 -8.63 12.76
N VAL A 172 3.72 -9.25 11.60
CA VAL A 172 3.29 -10.62 11.31
C VAL A 172 3.94 -11.60 12.28
N LYS A 173 5.26 -11.53 12.48
CA LYS A 173 5.99 -12.40 13.42
C LYS A 173 5.43 -12.28 14.84
N LYS A 174 5.27 -11.06 15.32
CA LYS A 174 4.75 -10.80 16.67
C LYS A 174 3.32 -11.31 16.85
N GLN A 175 2.48 -11.17 15.83
CA GLN A 175 1.11 -11.69 15.89
C GLN A 175 1.09 -13.22 15.86
N GLU A 176 1.95 -13.85 15.06
CA GLU A 176 2.07 -15.30 14.98
C GLU A 176 2.54 -15.90 16.32
N GLU A 177 3.56 -15.32 16.94
CA GLU A 177 4.02 -15.69 18.28
C GLU A 177 2.89 -15.57 19.31
N LYS A 178 2.13 -14.47 19.27
CA LYS A 178 0.98 -14.27 20.13
C LYS A 178 -0.11 -15.32 19.88
N ARG A 179 -0.41 -15.64 18.62
CA ARG A 179 -1.39 -16.66 18.24
C ARG A 179 -1.00 -18.03 18.78
N LEU A 180 0.25 -18.43 18.62
CA LEU A 180 0.78 -19.69 19.15
C LEU A 180 0.72 -19.74 20.68
N ALA A 181 1.04 -18.62 21.35
CA ALA A 181 0.93 -18.52 22.81
C ALA A 181 -0.53 -18.60 23.29
N ASP A 182 -1.46 -17.92 22.62
CA ASP A 182 -2.89 -17.95 22.91
C ASP A 182 -3.47 -19.36 22.67
N GLU A 183 -3.07 -20.04 21.59
CA GLU A 183 -3.45 -21.43 21.29
C GLU A 183 -2.89 -22.42 22.34
N ALA A 184 -1.64 -22.27 22.76
CA ALA A 184 -1.03 -23.10 23.79
C ALA A 184 -1.73 -22.91 25.15
N LYS A 185 -2.04 -21.66 25.51
CA LYS A 185 -2.81 -21.36 26.73
C LYS A 185 -4.21 -21.94 26.68
N ALA A 186 -4.91 -21.81 25.54
CA ALA A 186 -6.24 -22.38 25.37
C ALA A 186 -6.25 -23.91 25.51
N LYS A 187 -5.21 -24.60 24.98
CA LYS A 187 -5.03 -26.04 25.16
C LYS A 187 -4.78 -26.41 26.62
N ALA A 188 -3.88 -25.70 27.31
CA ALA A 188 -3.59 -25.93 28.73
C ALA A 188 -4.83 -25.70 29.62
N ASP A 189 -5.60 -24.65 29.36
CA ASP A 189 -6.84 -24.33 30.09
C ASP A 189 -7.93 -25.40 29.82
N ALA A 190 -8.02 -25.92 28.59
CA ALA A 190 -8.94 -27.00 28.25
C ALA A 190 -8.56 -28.33 28.90
N GLU A 191 -7.27 -28.68 28.94
CA GLU A 191 -6.76 -29.87 29.61
C GLU A 191 -6.99 -29.81 31.12
N LYS A 192 -6.75 -28.64 31.74
CA LYS A 192 -7.02 -28.42 33.17
C LYS A 192 -8.50 -28.56 33.49
N LYS A 193 -9.40 -27.97 32.69
CA LYS A 193 -10.86 -28.13 32.84
C LYS A 193 -11.31 -29.58 32.65
N ALA A 194 -10.70 -30.31 31.72
CA ALA A 194 -11.00 -31.74 31.52
C ALA A 194 -10.52 -32.61 32.69
N ALA A 195 -9.38 -32.27 33.31
CA ALA A 195 -8.88 -32.94 34.52
C ALA A 195 -9.75 -32.64 35.75
N GLU A 196 -10.18 -31.40 35.93
CA GLU A 196 -11.09 -30.98 37.01
C GLU A 196 -12.49 -31.64 36.86
N ALA A 197 -13.02 -31.75 35.65
CA ALA A 197 -14.28 -32.45 35.38
C ALA A 197 -14.19 -33.96 35.68
N LYS A 198 -13.04 -34.60 35.40
CA LYS A 198 -12.81 -36.01 35.77
C LYS A 198 -12.66 -36.22 37.28
N SER A 199 -12.08 -35.27 38.01
CA SER A 199 -11.96 -35.35 39.47
C SER A 199 -13.32 -35.16 40.18
N ALA A 200 -14.20 -34.31 39.64
CA ALA A 200 -15.55 -34.11 40.18
C ALA A 200 -16.46 -35.35 39.99
N SER A 201 -16.27 -36.12 38.92
CA SER A 201 -17.02 -37.37 38.67
C SER A 201 -16.55 -38.56 39.54
N SER A 202 -15.34 -38.50 40.09
CA SER A 202 -14.77 -39.57 40.95
C SER A 202 -15.16 -39.44 42.43
N ALA A 203 -15.74 -38.32 42.85
CA ALA A 203 -16.14 -38.07 44.25
C ALA A 203 -17.60 -38.48 44.54
N ALA A 204 -18.37 -38.91 43.54
CA ALA A 204 -19.74 -39.41 43.69
C ALA A 204 -19.77 -40.94 43.68
N THR A 205 -19.20 -41.59 44.71
CA THR A 205 -19.47 -43.00 44.98
C THR A 205 -20.77 -43.08 45.80
N PRO A 206 -21.85 -43.72 45.33
CA PRO A 206 -23.01 -43.96 46.18
C PRO A 206 -22.62 -44.99 47.25
N ALA A 207 -22.76 -44.60 48.52
CA ALA A 207 -22.63 -45.51 49.65
C ALA A 207 -23.68 -46.62 49.51
N SER A 208 -23.23 -47.85 49.32
CA SER A 208 -24.08 -49.03 49.30
C SER A 208 -24.63 -49.32 50.70
N THR A 209 -25.94 -49.55 50.79
CA THR A 209 -26.57 -50.19 51.96
C THR A 209 -27.06 -51.57 51.52
N PRO A 210 -26.74 -52.67 52.23
CA PRO A 210 -27.09 -54.01 51.78
C PRO A 210 -28.53 -54.41 52.16
N ALA A 211 -29.15 -55.08 51.20
CA ALA A 211 -30.26 -56.05 51.21
C ALA A 211 -31.00 -56.39 52.51
N ALA A 212 -32.34 -56.48 52.41
CA ALA A 212 -33.13 -57.53 53.07
C ALA A 212 -34.48 -57.75 52.37
N GLY A 213 -34.65 -58.94 51.80
CA GLY A 213 -35.78 -59.83 52.13
C GLY A 213 -37.10 -59.76 51.33
N SER A 214 -37.35 -60.89 50.67
CA SER A 214 -38.65 -61.55 50.38
C SER A 214 -39.44 -61.12 49.15
#